data_AF-A0A498SVJ5-F1
#
_entry.id   AF-A0A498SVJ5-F1
#
_cell.length_a   1.000
_cell.length_b   1.000
_cell.length_c   1.000
_cell.angle_alpha   90.00
_cell.angle_beta   90.00
_cell.angle_gamma   90.00
#
_symmetry.space_group_name_H-M   'P 1'
#
loop_
_entity.id
_entity.type
_entity.pdbx_description
1 polymer ?
#
loop_
_entity_poly.entity_id
_entity_poly.type
_entity_poly.pdbx_seq_one_letter_code
_entity_poly.pdbx_strand_id
1 'polypeptide(L)'
;MQATVGKLSEKAEINGKPFDQLRGLLLIIALITSNMRSLKSLTIKFEAMKLLHRYVPWVDISVVANRILPYLVEMMFDCMVQVKCEAIYSVTKLLTSFKEIPRHETGLFMDYLFPRLKYVSLDRNPVVRIILAQNLGDLAEASFRFVYEKRKNLTKDLLDGSMVTEMDDNECEKQFAKQETKALQQTIVDIFVNLCDSENIVKHSVVTRKSLTKLCRFFDRRRATDVLLSHLITFLNDKVDWRLRAAFFECCPIVAYMIGRQGTYILQALLQQGLYDYEEYVQFNTLSCICQLCEKNLLEKSAIYELLDDVVQFLSHPNEYLRVATLNVLSTLDAKLNIADILCRVMPAVEPYVKERLIKLRNKFVIAASLKPHIPRPIWNYVVNVSPVKLLLDFIADKQIYMALDGGPDSMLAVSKKYQPVSAQLESCLKHLENLGLDHNVEDKLVRFEDTIIKMIDFRT
;
A
#
# COMPACT_ATOMS: atom_id res chain seq x y z
N MET A 1 0.86 -11.78 33.24
CA MET A 1 2.07 -10.91 33.24
C MET A 1 2.34 -10.27 34.60
N GLN A 2 1.39 -9.62 35.28
CA GLN A 2 1.62 -9.02 36.60
C GLN A 2 2.01 -10.02 37.72
N ALA A 3 1.42 -11.23 37.74
CA ALA A 3 1.69 -12.23 38.77
C ALA A 3 3.11 -12.87 38.71
N THR A 4 3.77 -12.82 37.56
CA THR A 4 5.15 -13.33 37.38
C THR A 4 6.19 -12.23 37.63
N VAL A 5 5.81 -10.96 37.46
CA VAL A 5 6.62 -9.78 37.81
C VAL A 5 6.77 -9.65 39.33
N GLY A 6 5.73 -10.01 40.11
CA GLY A 6 5.82 -10.03 41.58
C GLY A 6 6.78 -11.08 42.15
N LYS A 7 6.81 -12.30 41.57
CA LYS A 7 7.57 -13.44 42.13
C LYS A 7 9.08 -13.40 41.91
N LEU A 8 9.58 -12.58 40.98
CA LEU A 8 11.02 -12.32 40.81
C LEU A 8 11.45 -10.99 41.47
N SER A 9 10.50 -10.10 41.76
CA SER A 9 10.75 -8.95 42.65
C SER A 9 10.84 -9.35 44.13
N GLU A 10 10.35 -10.53 44.50
CA GLU A 10 10.65 -11.16 45.79
C GLU A 10 12.12 -11.57 45.78
N LYS A 11 12.93 -10.93 46.64
CA LYS A 11 14.35 -11.23 46.83
C LYS A 11 14.50 -12.72 47.10
N ALA A 12 14.99 -13.48 46.13
CA ALA A 12 15.35 -14.87 46.35
C ALA A 12 16.48 -14.88 47.38
N GLU A 13 16.27 -15.55 48.52
CA GLU A 13 17.32 -15.74 49.52
C GLU A 13 17.91 -17.13 49.35
N ILE A 14 19.23 -17.21 49.27
CA ILE A 14 19.97 -18.47 49.34
C ILE A 14 20.78 -18.42 50.62
N ASN A 15 20.50 -19.32 51.57
CA ASN A 15 21.17 -19.38 52.87
C ASN A 15 21.13 -18.05 53.67
N GLY A 16 19.98 -17.35 53.65
CA GLY A 16 19.78 -16.11 54.41
C GLY A 16 20.53 -14.88 53.87
N LYS A 17 21.08 -14.96 52.65
CA LYS A 17 21.66 -13.81 51.94
C LYS A 17 20.83 -13.46 50.70
N PRO A 18 20.63 -12.17 50.39
CA PRO A 18 19.93 -11.75 49.18
C PRO A 18 20.72 -12.23 47.96
N PHE A 19 20.12 -13.11 47.15
CA PHE A 19 20.69 -13.53 45.89
C PHE A 19 20.53 -12.39 44.88
N ASP A 20 21.66 -11.91 44.36
CA ASP A 20 21.66 -10.93 43.28
C ASP A 20 21.21 -11.63 41.97
N GLN A 21 19.89 -11.73 41.82
CA GLN A 21 19.23 -12.38 40.67
C GLN A 21 19.71 -11.81 39.34
N LEU A 22 20.12 -10.53 39.31
CA LEU A 22 20.66 -9.88 38.12
C LEU A 22 22.01 -10.49 37.72
N ARG A 23 22.93 -10.72 38.67
CA ARG A 23 24.22 -11.38 38.38
C ARG A 23 24.04 -12.82 37.90
N GLY A 24 23.12 -13.57 38.52
CA GLY A 24 22.78 -14.92 38.08
C GLY A 24 22.23 -14.92 36.65
N LEU A 25 21.36 -13.96 36.33
CA LEU A 25 20.81 -13.80 35.00
C LEU A 25 21.86 -13.43 33.95
N LEU A 26 22.82 -12.56 34.28
CA LEU A 26 23.93 -12.22 33.39
C LEU A 26 24.80 -13.43 33.04
N LEU A 27 25.01 -14.35 33.98
CA LEU A 27 25.72 -15.61 33.72
C LEU A 27 24.93 -16.50 32.78
N ILE A 28 23.61 -16.60 32.95
CA ILE A 28 22.74 -17.37 32.05
C ILE A 28 22.75 -16.78 30.63
N ILE A 29 22.65 -15.45 30.51
CA ILE A 29 22.73 -14.77 29.21
C ILE A 29 24.08 -15.04 28.56
N ALA A 30 25.19 -14.90 29.29
CA ALA A 30 26.53 -15.18 28.78
C ALA A 30 26.69 -16.65 28.33
N LEU A 31 26.13 -17.59 29.09
CA LEU A 31 26.13 -19.01 28.72
C LEU A 31 25.36 -19.26 27.43
N ILE A 32 24.17 -18.69 27.29
CA ILE A 32 23.37 -18.84 26.06
C ILE A 32 24.14 -18.23 24.89
N THR A 33 24.58 -16.99 25.00
CA THR A 33 25.17 -16.23 23.88
C THR A 33 26.51 -16.80 23.42
N SER A 34 27.36 -17.24 24.35
CA SER A 34 28.63 -17.93 24.01
C SER A 34 28.43 -19.22 23.22
N ASN A 35 27.30 -19.92 23.43
CA ASN A 35 26.98 -21.15 22.72
C ASN A 35 26.17 -20.92 21.42
N MET A 36 25.56 -19.75 21.22
CA MET A 36 24.67 -19.52 20.08
C MET A 36 25.34 -19.80 18.71
N ARG A 37 26.62 -19.46 18.56
CA ARG A 37 27.38 -19.68 17.32
C ARG A 37 27.60 -21.15 17.00
N SER A 38 27.71 -22.00 18.02
CA SER A 38 28.01 -23.43 17.86
C SER A 38 26.76 -24.29 17.70
N LEU A 39 25.57 -23.72 17.91
CA LEU A 39 24.29 -24.43 17.74
C LEU A 39 24.13 -24.87 16.28
N LYS A 40 23.77 -26.14 16.07
CA LYS A 40 23.53 -26.72 14.73
C LYS A 40 22.04 -26.93 14.43
N SER A 41 21.24 -27.17 15.46
CA SER A 41 19.81 -27.46 15.32
C SER A 41 18.98 -26.18 15.20
N LEU A 42 18.09 -26.16 14.20
CA LEU A 42 17.08 -25.10 14.01
C LEU A 42 16.29 -24.83 15.29
N THR A 43 15.73 -25.88 15.90
CA THR A 43 14.88 -25.76 17.09
C THR A 43 15.63 -25.13 18.25
N ILE A 44 16.89 -25.53 18.47
CA ILE A 44 17.68 -25.01 19.60
C ILE A 44 18.04 -23.54 19.37
N LYS A 45 18.34 -23.13 18.12
CA LYS A 45 18.55 -21.71 17.80
C LYS A 45 17.31 -20.86 18.06
N PHE A 46 16.13 -21.37 17.70
CA PHE A 46 14.85 -20.70 17.98
C PHE A 46 14.62 -20.56 19.49
N GLU A 47 14.81 -21.63 20.25
CA GLU A 47 14.65 -21.58 21.72
C GLU A 47 15.69 -20.67 22.38
N ALA A 48 16.93 -20.63 21.88
CA ALA A 48 17.94 -19.68 22.37
C ALA A 48 17.51 -18.23 22.16
N MET A 49 17.04 -17.86 20.96
CA MET A 49 16.52 -16.52 20.69
C MET A 49 15.31 -16.17 21.57
N LYS A 50 14.36 -17.10 21.73
CA LYS A 50 13.20 -16.92 22.62
C LYS A 50 13.60 -16.73 24.08
N LEU A 51 14.54 -17.52 24.59
CA LEU A 51 15.05 -17.40 25.96
C LEU A 51 15.69 -16.03 26.18
N LEU A 52 16.52 -15.56 25.25
CA LEU A 52 17.10 -14.22 25.33
C LEU A 52 16.02 -13.14 25.39
N HIS A 53 15.00 -13.22 24.54
CA HIS A 53 13.86 -12.30 24.58
C HIS A 53 13.10 -12.32 25.91
N ARG A 54 12.98 -13.48 26.56
CA ARG A 54 12.34 -13.61 27.86
C ARG A 54 13.09 -12.86 28.97
N TYR A 55 14.40 -12.72 28.82
CA TYR A 55 15.27 -12.06 29.79
C TYR A 55 15.40 -10.55 29.59
N VAL A 56 15.07 -10.01 28.42
CA VAL A 56 15.14 -8.57 28.10
C VAL A 56 14.46 -7.67 29.14
N PRO A 57 13.26 -7.95 29.67
CA PRO A 57 12.61 -7.07 30.64
C PRO A 57 13.31 -6.98 32.00
N TRP A 58 14.30 -7.84 32.26
CA TRP A 58 14.93 -8.00 33.57
C TRP A 58 16.37 -7.49 33.60
N VAL A 59 16.88 -6.99 32.47
CA VAL A 59 18.25 -6.48 32.35
C VAL A 59 18.25 -5.07 31.80
N ASP A 60 19.29 -4.32 32.15
CA ASP A 60 19.48 -2.99 31.60
C ASP A 60 19.70 -3.04 30.10
N ILE A 61 19.24 -1.99 29.45
CA ILE A 61 19.34 -1.83 28.00
C ILE A 61 20.77 -1.85 27.47
N SER A 62 21.75 -1.43 28.27
CA SER A 62 23.19 -1.55 27.94
C SER A 62 23.61 -3.02 27.87
N VAL A 63 23.09 -3.87 28.77
CA VAL A 63 23.32 -5.32 28.72
C VAL A 63 22.66 -5.90 27.47
N VAL A 64 21.44 -5.46 27.15
CA VAL A 64 20.74 -5.93 25.94
C VAL A 64 21.53 -5.57 24.68
N ALA A 65 21.95 -4.31 24.54
CA ALA A 65 22.67 -3.82 23.38
C ALA A 65 24.05 -4.47 23.22
N ASN A 66 24.78 -4.67 24.33
CA ASN A 66 26.16 -5.17 24.27
C ASN A 66 26.30 -6.69 24.37
N ARG A 67 25.34 -7.40 25.00
CA ARG A 67 25.46 -8.84 25.29
C ARG A 67 24.40 -9.71 24.63
N ILE A 68 23.26 -9.16 24.21
CA ILE A 68 22.19 -9.94 23.57
C ILE A 68 22.13 -9.63 22.07
N LEU A 69 21.98 -8.37 21.73
CA LEU A 69 21.77 -7.91 20.36
C LEU A 69 22.83 -8.39 19.36
N PRO A 70 24.15 -8.39 19.66
CA PRO A 70 25.15 -8.79 18.69
C PRO A 70 25.00 -10.25 18.23
N TYR A 71 24.54 -11.12 19.13
CA TYR A 71 24.32 -12.53 18.84
C TYR A 71 23.03 -12.76 18.05
N LEU A 72 21.97 -12.00 18.32
CA LEU A 72 20.76 -12.03 17.48
C LEU A 72 21.06 -11.52 16.07
N VAL A 73 21.85 -10.46 15.95
CA VAL A 73 22.26 -9.88 14.67
C VAL A 73 23.12 -10.86 13.87
N GLU A 74 23.99 -11.62 14.53
CA GLU A 74 24.77 -12.69 13.88
C GLU A 74 23.88 -13.81 13.31
N MET A 75 22.79 -14.17 14.00
CA MET A 75 21.82 -15.15 13.50
C MET A 75 21.11 -14.71 12.20
N MET A 76 21.11 -13.41 11.85
CA MET A 76 20.60 -12.93 10.55
C MET A 76 21.43 -13.43 9.36
N PHE A 77 22.65 -13.91 9.62
CA PHE A 77 23.59 -14.41 8.61
C PHE A 77 23.82 -15.93 8.72
N ASP A 78 22.92 -16.65 9.39
CA ASP A 78 22.99 -18.10 9.56
C ASP A 78 22.89 -18.87 8.22
N CYS A 79 23.29 -20.15 8.19
CA CYS A 79 23.08 -20.97 7.00
C CYS A 79 21.60 -21.32 6.76
N MET A 80 20.78 -21.37 7.81
CA MET A 80 19.36 -21.71 7.71
C MET A 80 18.49 -20.47 7.53
N VAL A 81 17.72 -20.44 6.44
CA VAL A 81 16.82 -19.32 6.08
C VAL A 81 15.83 -19.00 7.19
N GLN A 82 15.26 -20.02 7.84
CA GLN A 82 14.31 -19.85 8.93
C GLN A 82 14.93 -19.13 10.13
N VAL A 83 16.20 -19.42 10.44
CA VAL A 83 16.93 -18.74 11.53
C VAL A 83 17.17 -17.29 11.17
N LYS A 84 17.59 -16.99 9.94
CA LYS A 84 17.74 -15.60 9.47
C LYS A 84 16.45 -14.81 9.64
N CYS A 85 15.33 -15.39 9.23
CA CYS A 85 14.01 -14.77 9.32
C CYS A 85 13.61 -14.48 10.77
N GLU A 86 13.71 -15.48 11.65
CA GLU A 86 13.39 -15.32 13.07
C GLU A 86 14.33 -14.30 13.74
N ALA A 87 15.60 -14.26 13.34
CA ALA A 87 16.58 -13.31 13.83
C ALA A 87 16.23 -11.86 13.44
N ILE A 88 15.83 -11.60 12.18
CA ILE A 88 15.40 -10.27 11.74
C ILE A 88 14.17 -9.80 12.55
N TYR A 89 13.19 -10.69 12.75
CA TYR A 89 12.02 -10.41 13.58
C TYR A 89 12.42 -10.14 15.04
N SER A 90 13.26 -11.00 15.61
CA SER A 90 13.78 -10.89 16.97
C SER A 90 14.51 -9.57 17.20
N VAL A 91 15.44 -9.20 16.31
CA VAL A 91 16.17 -7.93 16.35
C VAL A 91 15.21 -6.75 16.25
N THR A 92 14.25 -6.77 15.32
CA THR A 92 13.26 -5.68 15.16
C THR A 92 12.41 -5.53 16.43
N LYS A 93 11.91 -6.64 16.97
CA LYS A 93 11.12 -6.66 18.21
C LYS A 93 11.93 -6.17 19.41
N LEU A 94 13.22 -6.50 19.47
CA LEU A 94 14.13 -6.04 20.52
C LEU A 94 14.29 -4.51 20.46
N LEU A 95 14.64 -3.98 19.29
CA LEU A 95 14.90 -2.55 19.10
C LEU A 95 13.65 -1.69 19.32
N THR A 96 12.48 -2.16 18.89
CA THR A 96 11.21 -1.46 19.12
C THR A 96 10.80 -1.47 20.61
N SER A 97 11.25 -2.44 21.40
CA SER A 97 10.92 -2.54 22.84
C SER A 97 11.67 -1.55 23.74
N PHE A 98 12.76 -0.96 23.25
CA PHE A 98 13.58 -0.03 24.03
C PHE A 98 12.74 1.19 24.37
N LYS A 99 12.58 1.54 25.65
CA LYS A 99 11.80 2.71 26.09
C LYS A 99 12.68 3.96 26.18
N GLU A 100 13.84 3.82 26.80
CA GLU A 100 14.85 4.86 26.97
C GLU A 100 16.13 4.41 26.26
N ILE A 101 16.81 5.30 25.55
CA ILE A 101 18.02 4.95 24.79
C ILE A 101 19.22 5.54 25.52
N PRO A 102 20.17 4.72 26.01
CA PRO A 102 21.36 5.22 26.68
C PRO A 102 22.20 6.10 25.77
N ARG A 103 22.85 7.12 26.34
CA ARG A 103 23.71 8.07 25.62
C ARG A 103 24.78 7.38 24.75
N HIS A 104 25.36 6.30 25.24
CA HIS A 104 26.42 5.56 24.53
C HIS A 104 25.90 4.64 23.41
N GLU A 105 24.61 4.33 23.39
CA GLU A 105 24.00 3.42 22.40
C GLU A 105 23.34 4.17 21.23
N THR A 106 23.38 5.50 21.20
CA THR A 106 22.68 6.29 20.18
C THR A 106 23.17 6.07 18.75
N GLY A 107 24.44 5.63 18.59
CA GLY A 107 25.04 5.30 17.28
C GLY A 107 24.71 3.91 16.75
N LEU A 108 24.05 3.05 17.54
CA LEU A 108 23.84 1.63 17.25
C LEU A 108 23.28 1.34 15.84
N PHE A 109 22.34 2.17 15.36
CA PHE A 109 21.76 1.99 14.03
C PHE A 109 22.75 2.25 12.90
N MET A 110 23.42 3.41 12.92
CA MET A 110 24.32 3.82 11.85
C MET A 110 25.61 3.00 11.85
N ASP A 111 26.19 2.79 13.03
CA ASP A 111 27.53 2.20 13.17
C ASP A 111 27.50 0.66 13.05
N TYR A 112 26.39 0.03 13.43
CA TYR A 112 26.31 -1.43 13.57
C TYR A 112 25.17 -2.07 12.77
N LEU A 113 23.92 -1.64 12.93
CA LEU A 113 22.78 -2.37 12.36
C LEU A 113 22.61 -2.15 10.85
N PHE A 114 22.66 -0.91 10.38
CA PHE A 114 22.39 -0.58 8.99
C PHE A 114 23.36 -1.17 7.98
N PRO A 115 24.68 -1.21 8.21
CA PRO A 115 25.58 -1.93 7.32
C PRO A 115 25.15 -3.39 7.12
N ARG A 116 24.70 -4.05 8.18
CA ARG A 116 24.23 -5.44 8.16
C ARG A 116 22.89 -5.59 7.47
N LEU A 117 21.93 -4.71 7.76
CA LEU A 117 20.61 -4.73 7.11
C LEU A 117 20.69 -4.44 5.61
N LYS A 118 21.64 -3.61 5.17
CA LYS A 118 21.96 -3.44 3.74
C LYS A 118 22.36 -4.78 3.11
N TYR A 119 23.24 -5.57 3.74
CA TYR A 119 23.55 -6.91 3.22
C TYR A 119 22.35 -7.86 3.21
N VAL A 120 21.50 -7.83 4.24
CA VAL A 120 20.26 -8.65 4.30
C VAL A 120 19.27 -8.28 3.19
N SER A 121 19.22 -6.99 2.80
CA SER A 121 18.37 -6.52 1.68
C SER A 121 18.75 -7.11 0.32
N LEU A 122 19.97 -7.65 0.21
CA LEU A 122 20.51 -8.31 -0.98
C LEU A 122 20.65 -9.84 -0.78
N ASP A 123 20.00 -10.41 0.25
CA ASP A 123 20.08 -11.85 0.49
C ASP A 123 19.53 -12.65 -0.70
N ARG A 124 20.25 -13.71 -1.07
CA ARG A 124 19.89 -14.58 -2.20
C ARG A 124 18.49 -15.18 -2.06
N ASN A 125 18.05 -15.43 -0.82
CA ASN A 125 16.75 -16.04 -0.59
C ASN A 125 15.66 -14.94 -0.47
N PRO A 126 14.62 -14.97 -1.32
CA PRO A 126 13.56 -13.96 -1.28
C PRO A 126 12.76 -13.96 0.02
N VAL A 127 12.67 -15.09 0.74
CA VAL A 127 11.98 -15.16 2.04
C VAL A 127 12.67 -14.28 3.09
N VAL A 128 14.00 -14.21 3.08
CA VAL A 128 14.75 -13.33 3.99
C VAL A 128 14.45 -11.86 3.67
N ARG A 129 14.45 -11.51 2.38
CA ARG A 129 14.10 -10.16 1.89
C ARG A 129 12.65 -9.79 2.22
N ILE A 130 11.70 -10.71 2.10
CA ILE A 130 10.30 -10.54 2.52
C ILE A 130 10.21 -10.18 4.00
N ILE A 131 10.91 -10.91 4.87
CA ILE A 131 10.87 -10.64 6.31
C ILE A 131 11.50 -9.29 6.63
N LEU A 132 12.60 -8.92 5.97
CA LEU A 132 13.16 -7.57 6.11
C LEU A 132 12.15 -6.49 5.66
N ALA A 133 11.51 -6.66 4.51
CA ALA A 133 10.51 -5.74 3.97
C ALA A 133 9.33 -5.50 4.95
N GLN A 134 8.82 -6.57 5.56
CA GLN A 134 7.73 -6.49 6.53
C GLN A 134 8.11 -5.74 7.82
N ASN A 135 9.40 -5.77 8.19
CA ASN A 135 9.94 -5.13 9.39
C ASN A 135 10.57 -3.75 9.11
N LEU A 136 10.74 -3.35 7.85
CA LEU A 136 11.47 -2.13 7.48
C LEU A 136 10.84 -0.86 8.08
N GLY A 137 9.51 -0.76 8.08
CA GLY A 137 8.82 0.37 8.70
C GLY A 137 9.03 0.46 10.21
N ASP A 138 9.07 -0.68 10.90
CA ASP A 138 9.36 -0.77 12.34
C ASP A 138 10.82 -0.39 12.64
N LEU A 139 11.76 -0.85 11.81
CA LEU A 139 13.18 -0.49 11.90
C LEU A 139 13.41 1.00 11.63
N ALA A 140 12.71 1.58 10.64
CA ALA A 140 12.80 3.00 10.32
C ALA A 140 12.33 3.87 11.51
N GLU A 141 11.16 3.53 12.08
CA GLU A 141 10.63 4.21 13.27
C GLU A 141 11.56 4.08 14.48
N ALA A 142 12.06 2.87 14.76
CA ALA A 142 13.01 2.65 15.85
C ALA A 142 14.29 3.47 15.64
N SER A 143 14.84 3.47 14.43
CA SER A 143 16.07 4.20 14.11
C SER A 143 15.94 5.71 14.31
N PHE A 144 14.77 6.28 14.00
CA PHE A 144 14.49 7.69 14.22
C PHE A 144 14.52 8.05 15.71
N ARG A 145 14.03 7.17 16.59
CA ARG A 145 14.06 7.38 18.04
C ARG A 145 15.48 7.47 18.58
N PHE A 146 16.40 6.65 18.06
CA PHE A 146 17.82 6.67 18.46
C PHE A 146 18.50 7.98 18.08
N VAL A 147 18.28 8.46 16.84
CA VAL A 147 18.82 9.76 16.40
C VAL A 147 18.20 10.92 17.17
N TYR A 148 16.90 10.84 17.48
CA TYR A 148 16.22 11.85 18.29
C TYR A 148 16.83 11.98 19.70
N GLU A 149 17.08 10.84 20.37
CA GLU A 149 17.74 10.85 21.69
C GLU A 149 19.20 11.33 21.60
N LYS A 150 19.93 10.98 20.52
CA LYS A 150 21.28 11.51 20.27
C LYS A 150 21.28 13.04 20.25
N ARG A 151 20.37 13.63 19.47
CA ARG A 151 20.20 15.08 19.35
C ARG A 151 19.87 15.72 20.70
N LYS A 152 18.93 15.13 21.44
CA LYS A 152 18.53 15.64 22.77
C LYS A 152 19.69 15.63 23.77
N ASN A 153 20.54 14.60 23.72
CA ASN A 153 21.73 14.52 24.57
C ASN A 153 22.76 15.61 24.21
N LEU A 154 23.02 15.83 22.91
CA LEU A 154 23.94 16.85 22.44
C LEU A 154 23.53 18.26 22.92
N THR A 155 22.26 18.63 22.72
CA THR A 155 21.72 19.92 23.19
C THR A 155 21.83 20.09 24.70
N LYS A 156 21.68 19.01 25.49
CA LYS A 156 21.86 19.08 26.95
C LYS A 156 23.32 19.30 27.30
N ASP A 157 24.26 18.62 26.64
CA ASP A 157 25.67 18.68 26.99
C ASP A 157 26.29 20.08 26.74
N LEU A 158 25.77 20.87 25.78
CA LEU A 158 26.16 22.28 25.66
C LEU A 158 25.30 23.31 26.40
N LEU A 159 24.10 22.97 26.86
CA LEU A 159 23.44 23.75 27.91
C LEU A 159 24.14 23.60 29.28
N ASP A 160 24.70 22.41 29.55
CA ASP A 160 25.44 22.11 30.79
C ASP A 160 26.91 22.59 30.73
N GLY A 161 27.33 23.29 29.67
CA GLY A 161 28.66 23.91 29.55
C GLY A 161 29.82 22.92 29.38
N SER A 162 29.55 21.65 29.06
CA SER A 162 30.57 20.61 28.92
C SER A 162 31.37 20.70 27.62
N MET A 163 30.90 21.45 26.63
CA MET A 163 31.60 21.70 25.37
C MET A 163 31.88 23.20 25.24
N VAL A 164 33.11 23.60 25.56
CA VAL A 164 33.59 24.98 25.40
C VAL A 164 34.17 25.10 24.00
N THR A 165 33.42 25.64 23.04
CA THR A 165 33.94 26.02 21.71
C THR A 165 33.44 27.39 21.28
N GLU A 166 34.33 28.20 20.71
CA GLU A 166 34.12 29.62 20.33
C GLU A 166 33.43 29.78 18.96
N MET A 167 32.34 29.08 18.69
CA MET A 167 31.58 29.23 17.44
C MET A 167 30.07 29.35 17.75
N ASP A 168 29.27 29.81 16.79
CA ASP A 168 27.81 29.89 16.92
C ASP A 168 27.22 28.45 16.97
N ASP A 169 27.37 27.81 18.13
CA ASP A 169 27.21 26.37 18.37
C ASP A 169 25.83 25.83 17.93
N ASN A 170 24.81 26.68 18.03
CA ASN A 170 23.43 26.32 17.77
C ASN A 170 23.13 26.09 16.27
N GLU A 171 23.90 26.70 15.36
CA GLU A 171 23.77 26.48 13.92
C GLU A 171 24.52 25.21 13.48
N CYS A 172 25.70 24.99 14.05
CA CYS A 172 26.52 23.80 13.82
C CYS A 172 25.80 22.50 14.25
N GLU A 173 25.20 22.48 15.44
CA GLU A 173 24.40 21.34 15.92
C GLU A 173 23.21 21.01 15.01
N LYS A 174 22.46 22.04 14.60
CA LYS A 174 21.31 21.88 13.71
C LYS A 174 21.76 21.30 12.37
N GLN A 175 22.94 21.69 11.90
CA GLN A 175 23.51 21.17 10.67
C GLN A 175 23.96 19.71 10.79
N PHE A 176 24.65 19.34 11.87
CA PHE A 176 25.05 17.95 12.14
C PHE A 176 23.85 17.02 12.33
N ALA A 177 22.86 17.40 13.14
CA ALA A 177 21.64 16.61 13.37
C ALA A 177 20.84 16.42 12.07
N LYS A 178 20.79 17.46 11.22
CA LYS A 178 20.18 17.39 9.90
C LYS A 178 20.95 16.43 9.01
N GLN A 179 22.27 16.47 8.98
CA GLN A 179 23.10 15.57 8.19
C GLN A 179 22.92 14.10 8.61
N GLU A 180 22.90 13.82 9.91
CA GLU A 180 22.69 12.46 10.42
C GLU A 180 21.29 11.93 10.08
N THR A 181 20.25 12.74 10.26
CA THR A 181 18.89 12.38 9.84
C THR A 181 18.82 12.10 8.34
N LYS A 182 19.52 12.90 7.52
CA LYS A 182 19.58 12.66 6.07
C LYS A 182 20.28 11.35 5.73
N ALA A 183 21.38 11.00 6.40
CA ALA A 183 22.13 9.77 6.18
C ALA A 183 21.33 8.52 6.62
N LEU A 184 20.63 8.63 7.75
CA LEU A 184 19.68 7.64 8.23
C LEU A 184 18.59 7.38 7.18
N GLN A 185 17.95 8.45 6.71
CA GLN A 185 16.91 8.37 5.68
C GLN A 185 17.44 7.77 4.38
N GLN A 186 18.63 8.16 3.93
CA GLN A 186 19.23 7.62 2.72
C GLN A 186 19.47 6.12 2.85
N THR A 187 19.93 5.65 4.01
CA THR A 187 20.17 4.21 4.22
C THR A 187 18.87 3.41 4.14
N ILE A 188 17.77 3.89 4.74
CA ILE A 188 16.47 3.24 4.63
C ILE A 188 15.96 3.28 3.19
N VAL A 189 16.18 4.38 2.45
CA VAL A 189 15.88 4.45 1.01
C VAL A 189 16.65 3.38 0.25
N ASP A 190 17.96 3.25 0.45
CA ASP A 190 18.78 2.25 -0.25
C ASP A 190 18.25 0.82 0.00
N ILE A 191 17.90 0.50 1.25
CA ILE A 191 17.30 -0.79 1.61
C ILE A 191 15.93 -0.98 0.94
N PHE A 192 15.08 0.05 0.97
CA PHE A 192 13.77 0.04 0.32
C PHE A 192 13.88 -0.20 -1.18
N VAL A 193 14.79 0.50 -1.86
CA VAL A 193 15.04 0.37 -3.31
C VAL A 193 15.49 -1.05 -3.64
N ASN A 194 16.46 -1.61 -2.91
CA ASN A 194 16.90 -3.00 -3.10
C ASN A 194 15.74 -4.01 -3.01
N LEU A 195 14.81 -3.79 -2.08
CA LEU A 195 13.63 -4.64 -1.92
C LEU A 195 12.57 -4.41 -3.01
N CYS A 196 12.48 -3.20 -3.56
CA CYS A 196 11.58 -2.87 -4.66
C CYS A 196 12.10 -3.38 -6.02
N ASP A 197 13.42 -3.45 -6.20
CA ASP A 197 14.10 -3.98 -7.38
C ASP A 197 14.22 -5.51 -7.36
N SER A 198 13.57 -6.17 -6.40
CA SER A 198 13.54 -7.62 -6.22
C SER A 198 12.38 -8.30 -7.00
N GLU A 199 12.11 -9.58 -6.74
CA GLU A 199 10.99 -10.33 -7.28
C GLU A 199 9.64 -9.82 -6.73
N ASN A 200 8.55 -10.04 -7.48
CA ASN A 200 7.23 -9.50 -7.14
C ASN A 200 6.74 -9.88 -5.74
N ILE A 201 7.06 -11.07 -5.25
CA ILE A 201 6.72 -11.50 -3.88
C ILE A 201 7.39 -10.65 -2.78
N VAL A 202 8.59 -10.13 -3.04
CA VAL A 202 9.30 -9.22 -2.13
C VAL A 202 8.66 -7.83 -2.20
N LYS A 203 8.38 -7.33 -3.41
CA LYS A 203 7.69 -6.04 -3.63
C LYS A 203 6.37 -5.97 -2.86
N HIS A 204 5.55 -7.02 -2.93
CA HIS A 204 4.31 -7.18 -2.16
C HIS A 204 4.49 -6.97 -0.66
N SER A 205 5.60 -7.48 -0.13
CA SER A 205 5.89 -7.44 1.31
C SER A 205 6.30 -6.03 1.77
N VAL A 206 6.83 -5.21 0.85
CA VAL A 206 7.12 -3.79 1.09
C VAL A 206 5.83 -2.96 1.06
N VAL A 207 4.95 -3.23 0.09
CA VAL A 207 3.72 -2.46 -0.18
C VAL A 207 2.55 -2.96 0.68
N THR A 208 2.76 -2.97 1.99
CA THR A 208 1.69 -3.23 2.96
C THR A 208 1.27 -1.95 3.64
N ARG A 209 -0.04 -1.78 3.92
CA ARG A 209 -0.56 -0.59 4.60
C ARG A 209 0.21 -0.27 5.90
N LYS A 210 0.54 -1.29 6.69
CA LYS A 210 1.27 -1.14 7.95
C LYS A 210 2.69 -0.64 7.74
N SER A 211 3.47 -1.28 6.86
CA SER A 211 4.86 -0.90 6.60
C SER A 211 4.92 0.50 5.99
N LEU A 212 4.10 0.74 4.96
CA LEU A 212 4.09 2.00 4.24
C LEU A 212 3.64 3.17 5.11
N THR A 213 2.68 2.99 6.03
CA THR A 213 2.30 4.08 6.97
C THR A 213 3.49 4.54 7.81
N LYS A 214 4.31 3.60 8.30
CA LYS A 214 5.50 3.93 9.11
C LYS A 214 6.59 4.56 8.27
N LEU A 215 6.84 4.04 7.07
CA LEU A 215 7.81 4.60 6.13
C LEU A 215 7.41 6.01 5.67
N CYS A 216 6.14 6.22 5.33
CA CYS A 216 5.57 7.52 5.01
C CYS A 216 5.78 8.53 6.14
N ARG A 217 5.52 8.15 7.39
CA ARG A 217 5.77 9.05 8.55
C ARG A 217 7.26 9.33 8.77
N PHE A 218 8.12 8.38 8.43
CA PHE A 218 9.57 8.50 8.57
C PHE A 218 10.20 9.40 7.49
N PHE A 219 9.69 9.34 6.26
CA PHE A 219 10.14 10.20 5.17
C PHE A 219 9.51 11.61 5.25
N ASP A 220 10.28 12.61 4.83
CA ASP A 220 9.72 13.93 4.57
C ASP A 220 8.85 13.91 3.29
N ARG A 221 8.00 14.94 3.11
CA ARG A 221 7.07 15.01 1.98
C ARG A 221 7.76 14.88 0.61
N ARG A 222 8.96 15.44 0.46
CA ARG A 222 9.69 15.44 -0.82
C ARG A 222 10.16 14.03 -1.15
N ARG A 223 10.89 13.37 -0.25
CA ARG A 223 11.40 12.01 -0.51
C ARG A 223 10.30 10.96 -0.59
N ALA A 224 9.21 11.12 0.16
CA ALA A 224 8.05 10.24 0.02
C ALA A 224 7.49 10.30 -1.42
N THR A 225 7.43 11.50 -2.01
CA THR A 225 6.99 11.67 -3.40
C THR A 225 8.04 11.13 -4.38
N ASP A 226 9.31 11.48 -4.23
CA ASP A 226 10.34 11.16 -5.22
C ASP A 226 10.71 9.67 -5.23
N VAL A 227 10.71 9.02 -4.06
CA VAL A 227 11.16 7.62 -3.90
C VAL A 227 9.98 6.67 -3.77
N LEU A 228 9.06 6.86 -2.82
CA LEU A 228 8.00 5.88 -2.61
C LEU A 228 7.04 5.87 -3.79
N LEU A 229 6.54 7.03 -4.21
CA LEU A 229 5.55 7.08 -5.30
C LEU A 229 6.14 6.59 -6.63
N SER A 230 7.40 6.90 -6.94
CA SER A 230 8.05 6.42 -8.18
C SER A 230 8.11 4.89 -8.25
N HIS A 231 8.52 4.21 -7.18
CA HIS A 231 8.53 2.74 -7.14
C HIS A 231 7.12 2.16 -7.10
N LEU A 232 6.18 2.81 -6.43
CA LEU A 232 4.78 2.40 -6.45
C LEU A 232 4.19 2.48 -7.88
N ILE A 233 4.55 3.51 -8.66
CA ILE A 233 4.16 3.62 -10.07
C ILE A 233 4.77 2.49 -10.91
N THR A 234 6.02 2.08 -10.66
CA THR A 234 6.59 0.93 -11.39
C THR A 234 5.82 -0.37 -11.10
N PHE A 235 5.26 -0.53 -9.90
CA PHE A 235 4.41 -1.68 -9.56
C PHE A 235 3.05 -1.63 -10.26
N LEU A 236 2.47 -0.43 -10.44
CA LEU A 236 1.24 -0.25 -11.23
C LEU A 236 1.44 -0.64 -12.71
N ASN A 237 2.66 -0.47 -13.23
CA ASN A 237 3.00 -0.82 -14.61
C ASN A 237 3.42 -2.29 -14.81
N ASP A 238 3.35 -3.13 -13.77
CA ASP A 238 3.63 -4.56 -13.91
C ASP A 238 2.51 -5.23 -14.73
N LYS A 239 2.84 -5.68 -15.95
CA LYS A 239 1.85 -6.31 -16.85
C LYS A 239 1.37 -7.69 -16.38
N VAL A 240 2.10 -8.35 -15.49
CA VAL A 240 1.85 -9.76 -15.14
C VAL A 240 1.16 -9.89 -13.78
N ASP A 241 1.67 -9.23 -12.75
CA ASP A 241 1.18 -9.38 -11.38
C ASP A 241 0.15 -8.32 -11.03
N TRP A 242 -1.11 -8.62 -11.34
CA TRP A 242 -2.25 -7.79 -10.97
C TRP A 242 -2.34 -7.50 -9.48
N ARG A 243 -1.80 -8.37 -8.62
CA ARG A 243 -1.84 -8.14 -7.18
C ARG A 243 -1.01 -6.92 -6.82
N LEU A 244 0.13 -6.69 -7.49
CA LEU A 244 0.98 -5.52 -7.23
C LEU A 244 0.25 -4.23 -7.63
N ARG A 245 -0.41 -4.26 -8.79
CA ARG A 245 -1.27 -3.16 -9.24
C ARG A 245 -2.41 -2.91 -8.26
N ALA A 246 -3.04 -3.96 -7.73
CA ALA A 246 -4.07 -3.83 -6.70
C ALA A 246 -3.52 -3.28 -5.37
N ALA A 247 -2.33 -3.72 -4.96
CA ALA A 247 -1.66 -3.26 -3.73
C ALA A 247 -1.27 -1.76 -3.80
N PHE A 248 -0.92 -1.26 -5.00
CA PHE A 248 -0.74 0.17 -5.24
C PHE A 248 -1.96 0.96 -4.77
N PHE A 249 -3.17 0.59 -5.21
CA PHE A 249 -4.39 1.33 -4.86
C PHE A 249 -4.81 1.16 -3.40
N GLU A 250 -4.47 0.05 -2.74
CA GLU A 250 -4.67 -0.10 -1.30
C GLU A 250 -3.81 0.84 -0.47
N CYS A 251 -2.64 1.18 -0.99
CA CYS A 251 -1.62 2.00 -0.34
C CYS A 251 -1.66 3.48 -0.78
N CYS A 252 -2.22 3.76 -1.95
CA CYS A 252 -2.31 5.11 -2.53
C CYS A 252 -2.93 6.15 -1.57
N PRO A 253 -4.02 5.87 -0.80
CA PRO A 253 -4.56 6.83 0.15
C PRO A 253 -3.58 7.23 1.27
N ILE A 254 -2.65 6.34 1.64
CA ILE A 254 -1.61 6.63 2.65
C ILE A 254 -0.59 7.61 2.07
N VAL A 255 -0.14 7.36 0.84
CA VAL A 255 0.80 8.23 0.15
C VAL A 255 0.19 9.59 -0.15
N ALA A 256 -1.06 9.62 -0.63
CA ALA A 256 -1.80 10.86 -0.91
C ALA A 256 -1.94 11.75 0.34
N TYR A 257 -2.17 11.16 1.52
CA TYR A 257 -2.23 11.90 2.77
C TYR A 257 -0.91 12.61 3.10
N MET A 258 0.23 11.98 2.79
CA MET A 258 1.55 12.57 3.03
C MET A 258 1.87 13.70 2.07
N ILE A 259 1.62 13.49 0.77
CA ILE A 259 1.84 14.47 -0.29
C ILE A 259 0.97 15.71 -0.04
N GLY A 260 -0.28 15.47 0.40
CA GLY A 260 -1.28 16.50 0.61
C GLY A 260 -2.01 16.87 -0.68
N ARG A 261 -3.18 17.48 -0.53
CA ARG A 261 -4.14 17.75 -1.61
C ARG A 261 -3.56 18.46 -2.84
N GLN A 262 -2.61 19.37 -2.65
CA GLN A 262 -2.02 20.13 -3.76
C GLN A 262 -1.12 19.28 -4.66
N GLY A 263 -0.57 18.17 -4.17
CA GLY A 263 0.29 17.28 -4.96
C GLY A 263 -0.42 16.05 -5.50
N THR A 264 -1.72 15.86 -5.24
CA THR A 264 -2.47 14.68 -5.70
C THR A 264 -2.91 14.77 -7.15
N TYR A 265 -2.64 15.87 -7.86
CA TYR A 265 -2.96 15.99 -9.30
C TYR A 265 -2.31 14.86 -10.12
N ILE A 266 -1.12 14.39 -9.71
CA ILE A 266 -0.40 13.26 -10.33
C ILE A 266 -1.20 11.95 -10.20
N LEU A 267 -2.00 11.79 -9.14
CA LEU A 267 -2.75 10.57 -8.89
C LEU A 267 -3.90 10.38 -9.88
N GLN A 268 -4.40 11.45 -10.51
CA GLN A 268 -5.55 11.36 -11.40
C GLN A 268 -5.29 10.36 -12.55
N ALA A 269 -4.19 10.52 -13.28
CA ALA A 269 -3.83 9.61 -14.37
C ALA A 269 -3.62 8.17 -13.88
N LEU A 270 -3.08 7.99 -12.67
CA LEU A 270 -2.87 6.67 -12.06
C LEU A 270 -4.20 6.01 -11.67
N LEU A 271 -5.16 6.79 -11.19
CA LEU A 271 -6.51 6.31 -10.88
C LEU A 271 -7.25 5.93 -12.17
N GLN A 272 -7.14 6.72 -13.23
CA GLN A 272 -7.71 6.36 -14.55
C GLN A 272 -7.11 5.06 -15.06
N GLN A 273 -5.78 4.91 -15.00
CA GLN A 273 -5.12 3.66 -15.36
C GLN A 273 -5.68 2.46 -14.58
N GLY A 274 -5.96 2.61 -13.28
CA GLY A 274 -6.56 1.57 -12.47
C GLY A 274 -8.03 1.24 -12.77
N LEU A 275 -8.80 2.21 -13.28
CA LEU A 275 -10.17 1.99 -13.75
C LEU A 275 -10.17 1.25 -15.09
N TYR A 276 -9.14 1.43 -15.91
CA TYR A 276 -8.95 0.76 -17.20
C TYR A 276 -8.17 -0.55 -17.11
N ASP A 277 -7.91 -1.08 -15.90
CA ASP A 277 -7.21 -2.36 -15.74
C ASP A 277 -8.06 -3.52 -16.25
N TYR A 278 -7.46 -4.54 -16.87
CA TYR A 278 -8.19 -5.72 -17.32
C TYR A 278 -8.64 -6.65 -16.18
N GLU A 279 -8.07 -6.51 -14.98
CA GLU A 279 -8.44 -7.29 -13.80
C GLU A 279 -9.44 -6.54 -12.92
N GLU A 280 -10.63 -7.13 -12.74
CA GLU A 280 -11.73 -6.55 -11.94
C GLU A 280 -11.32 -6.29 -10.48
N TYR A 281 -10.37 -7.06 -9.93
CA TYR A 281 -9.85 -6.82 -8.58
C TYR A 281 -9.05 -5.52 -8.48
N VAL A 282 -8.30 -5.15 -9.52
CA VAL A 282 -7.57 -3.88 -9.56
C VAL A 282 -8.57 -2.73 -9.66
N GLN A 283 -9.56 -2.84 -10.57
CA GLN A 283 -10.64 -1.86 -10.70
C GLN A 283 -11.39 -1.64 -9.36
N PHE A 284 -11.68 -2.71 -8.63
CA PHE A 284 -12.33 -2.64 -7.31
C PHE A 284 -11.49 -1.88 -6.28
N ASN A 285 -10.19 -2.17 -6.23
CA ASN A 285 -9.26 -1.48 -5.34
C ASN A 285 -9.10 -0.01 -5.74
N THR A 286 -9.14 0.31 -7.04
CA THR A 286 -9.14 1.68 -7.56
C THR A 286 -10.37 2.46 -7.13
N LEU A 287 -11.58 1.91 -7.32
CA LEU A 287 -12.83 2.55 -6.85
C LEU A 287 -12.82 2.76 -5.33
N SER A 288 -12.34 1.78 -4.58
CA SER A 288 -12.18 1.87 -3.12
C SER A 288 -11.15 2.94 -2.72
N CYS A 289 -10.09 3.12 -3.50
CA CYS A 289 -9.10 4.18 -3.33
C CYS A 289 -9.72 5.56 -3.59
N ILE A 290 -10.42 5.75 -4.71
CA ILE A 290 -11.14 6.98 -5.05
C ILE A 290 -12.10 7.36 -3.93
N CYS A 291 -12.88 6.41 -3.42
CA CYS A 291 -13.79 6.64 -2.29
C CYS A 291 -13.05 7.18 -1.06
N GLN A 292 -11.98 6.53 -0.62
CA GLN A 292 -11.18 6.96 0.54
C GLN A 292 -10.52 8.33 0.33
N LEU A 293 -10.05 8.63 -0.88
CA LEU A 293 -9.46 9.92 -1.20
C LEU A 293 -10.50 11.04 -1.14
N CYS A 294 -11.71 10.80 -1.67
CA CYS A 294 -12.85 11.72 -1.57
C CYS A 294 -13.30 11.90 -0.12
N GLU A 295 -13.40 10.82 0.67
CA GLU A 295 -13.77 10.87 2.09
C GLU A 295 -12.83 11.77 2.90
N LYS A 296 -11.53 11.74 2.58
CA LYS A 296 -10.48 12.52 3.23
C LYS A 296 -10.24 13.90 2.59
N ASN A 297 -11.04 14.30 1.60
CA ASN A 297 -10.86 15.54 0.83
C ASN A 297 -9.46 15.69 0.21
N LEU A 298 -8.86 14.57 -0.21
CA LEU A 298 -7.53 14.54 -0.80
C LEU A 298 -7.54 14.78 -2.31
N LEU A 299 -8.68 14.64 -3.00
CA LEU A 299 -8.81 14.98 -4.42
C LEU A 299 -9.36 16.40 -4.61
N GLU A 300 -8.92 17.04 -5.68
CA GLU A 300 -9.50 18.29 -6.16
C GLU A 300 -10.80 18.03 -6.93
N LYS A 301 -11.70 19.03 -6.96
CA LYS A 301 -13.00 18.87 -7.63
C LYS A 301 -12.85 18.62 -9.13
N SER A 302 -11.89 19.29 -9.77
CA SER A 302 -11.55 19.06 -11.19
C SER A 302 -11.24 17.58 -11.45
N ALA A 303 -10.31 17.01 -10.68
CA ALA A 303 -9.94 15.60 -10.81
C ALA A 303 -11.12 14.65 -10.54
N ILE A 304 -11.98 14.96 -9.55
CA ILE A 304 -13.19 14.17 -9.29
C ILE A 304 -14.12 14.18 -10.50
N TYR A 305 -14.32 15.33 -11.14
CA TYR A 305 -15.20 15.45 -12.30
C TYR A 305 -14.64 14.77 -13.54
N GLU A 306 -13.33 14.82 -13.75
CA GLU A 306 -12.68 14.10 -14.85
C GLU A 306 -12.73 12.57 -14.67
N LEU A 307 -12.67 12.09 -13.42
CA LEU A 307 -12.84 10.66 -13.10
C LEU A 307 -14.31 10.20 -13.11
N LEU A 308 -15.27 11.13 -13.08
CA LEU A 308 -16.66 10.80 -12.80
C LEU A 308 -17.25 9.88 -13.86
N ASP A 309 -17.01 10.18 -15.14
CA ASP A 309 -17.56 9.42 -16.27
C ASP A 309 -17.01 7.99 -16.28
N ASP A 310 -15.71 7.82 -16.02
CA ASP A 310 -15.05 6.52 -15.86
C ASP A 310 -15.58 5.74 -14.64
N VAL A 311 -16.02 6.42 -13.59
CA VAL A 311 -16.52 5.78 -12.36
C VAL A 311 -17.99 5.33 -12.50
N VAL A 312 -18.86 6.16 -13.09
CA VAL A 312 -20.31 5.87 -13.12
C VAL A 312 -20.68 4.73 -14.06
N GLN A 313 -19.90 4.47 -15.12
CA GLN A 313 -20.11 3.32 -16.01
C GLN A 313 -20.14 1.99 -15.25
N PHE A 314 -19.37 1.86 -14.15
CA PHE A 314 -19.33 0.66 -13.32
C PHE A 314 -20.67 0.32 -12.66
N LEU A 315 -21.65 1.23 -12.61
CA LEU A 315 -23.03 0.92 -12.19
C LEU A 315 -23.69 -0.15 -13.08
N SER A 316 -23.27 -0.22 -14.35
CA SER A 316 -23.75 -1.19 -15.34
C SER A 316 -22.91 -2.47 -15.43
N HIS A 317 -21.80 -2.55 -14.68
CA HIS A 317 -20.87 -3.66 -14.78
C HIS A 317 -21.49 -4.97 -14.23
N PRO A 318 -21.21 -6.16 -14.81
CA PRO A 318 -21.75 -7.44 -14.32
C PRO A 318 -21.30 -7.82 -12.90
N ASN A 319 -20.10 -7.41 -12.48
CA ASN A 319 -19.60 -7.65 -11.12
C ASN A 319 -20.32 -6.78 -10.08
N GLU A 320 -21.00 -7.41 -9.13
CA GLU A 320 -21.71 -6.73 -8.04
C GLU A 320 -20.78 -5.92 -7.13
N TYR A 321 -19.58 -6.41 -6.83
CA TYR A 321 -18.62 -5.70 -5.98
C TYR A 321 -18.18 -4.37 -6.58
N LEU A 322 -18.02 -4.31 -7.91
CA LEU A 322 -17.70 -3.07 -8.62
C LEU A 322 -18.88 -2.09 -8.56
N ARG A 323 -20.11 -2.57 -8.79
CA ARG A 323 -21.32 -1.73 -8.63
C ARG A 323 -21.41 -1.15 -7.23
N VAL A 324 -21.24 -1.98 -6.19
CA VAL A 324 -21.29 -1.53 -4.78
C VAL A 324 -20.16 -0.55 -4.46
N ALA A 325 -18.96 -0.76 -4.99
CA ALA A 325 -17.85 0.18 -4.83
C ALA A 325 -18.17 1.55 -5.47
N THR A 326 -18.76 1.59 -6.67
CA THR A 326 -19.23 2.82 -7.31
C THR A 326 -20.31 3.52 -6.50
N LEU A 327 -21.27 2.78 -5.94
CA LEU A 327 -22.28 3.35 -5.04
C LEU A 327 -21.67 3.96 -3.78
N ASN A 328 -20.58 3.39 -3.25
CA ASN A 328 -19.83 3.99 -2.14
C ASN A 328 -19.23 5.34 -2.55
N VAL A 329 -18.61 5.42 -3.74
CA VAL A 329 -18.07 6.67 -4.26
C VAL A 329 -19.17 7.72 -4.38
N LEU A 330 -20.30 7.40 -5.03
CA LEU A 330 -21.41 8.35 -5.21
C LEU A 330 -22.00 8.84 -3.88
N SER A 331 -22.20 7.93 -2.93
CA SER A 331 -22.67 8.28 -1.58
C SER A 331 -21.67 9.19 -0.85
N THR A 332 -20.38 8.99 -1.06
CA THR A 332 -19.33 9.85 -0.51
C THR A 332 -19.33 11.22 -1.17
N LEU A 333 -19.49 11.29 -2.50
CA LEU A 333 -19.60 12.56 -3.21
C LEU A 333 -20.79 13.38 -2.71
N ASP A 334 -21.97 12.78 -2.57
CA ASP A 334 -23.18 13.42 -2.02
C ASP A 334 -22.98 13.98 -0.60
N ALA A 335 -22.14 13.31 0.19
CA ALA A 335 -21.81 13.75 1.55
C ALA A 335 -20.75 14.86 1.60
N LYS A 336 -19.92 15.02 0.55
CA LYS A 336 -18.74 15.91 0.55
C LYS A 336 -18.87 17.13 -0.35
N LEU A 337 -19.59 17.01 -1.46
CA LEU A 337 -19.84 18.09 -2.40
C LEU A 337 -21.05 18.92 -1.98
N ASN A 338 -21.17 20.13 -2.52
CA ASN A 338 -22.34 20.96 -2.27
C ASN A 338 -23.52 20.49 -3.16
N ILE A 339 -24.72 20.95 -2.85
CA ILE A 339 -25.95 20.53 -3.55
C ILE A 339 -25.89 20.88 -5.05
N ALA A 340 -25.31 22.04 -5.41
CA ALA A 340 -25.20 22.46 -6.79
C ALA A 340 -24.29 21.52 -7.61
N ASP A 341 -23.15 21.13 -7.06
CA ASP A 341 -22.22 20.17 -7.65
C ASP A 341 -22.90 18.81 -7.85
N ILE A 342 -23.69 18.35 -6.87
CA ILE A 342 -24.44 17.10 -6.99
C ILE A 342 -25.49 17.17 -8.08
N LEU A 343 -26.34 18.20 -8.09
CA LEU A 343 -27.44 18.29 -9.04
C LEU A 343 -26.99 18.61 -10.47
N CYS A 344 -25.92 19.39 -10.64
CA CYS A 344 -25.47 19.87 -11.96
C CYS A 344 -24.35 19.02 -12.58
N ARG A 345 -23.60 18.25 -11.78
CA ARG A 345 -22.48 17.43 -12.27
C ARG A 345 -22.68 15.95 -12.02
N VAL A 346 -22.92 15.55 -10.77
CA VAL A 346 -22.98 14.12 -10.42
C VAL A 346 -24.28 13.48 -10.89
N MET A 347 -25.43 14.10 -10.65
CA MET A 347 -26.74 13.55 -11.01
C MET A 347 -26.88 13.34 -12.52
N PRO A 348 -26.53 14.29 -13.40
CA PRO A 348 -26.61 14.08 -14.85
C PRO A 348 -25.75 12.92 -15.35
N ALA A 349 -24.60 12.65 -14.72
CA ALA A 349 -23.76 11.50 -15.05
C ALA A 349 -24.38 10.16 -14.58
N VAL A 350 -25.18 10.17 -13.51
CA VAL A 350 -25.84 8.98 -12.96
C VAL A 350 -27.20 8.69 -13.63
N GLU A 351 -27.91 9.72 -14.10
CA GLU A 351 -29.24 9.61 -14.74
C GLU A 351 -29.35 8.50 -15.82
N PRO A 352 -28.35 8.30 -16.71
CA PRO A 352 -28.41 7.24 -17.72
C PRO A 352 -28.49 5.82 -17.14
N TYR A 353 -28.06 5.61 -15.89
CA TYR A 353 -27.95 4.30 -15.25
C TYR A 353 -29.14 3.96 -14.35
N VAL A 354 -30.03 4.92 -14.06
CA VAL A 354 -31.19 4.73 -13.18
C VAL A 354 -32.50 4.73 -13.98
N LYS A 355 -33.51 4.03 -13.47
CA LYS A 355 -34.87 3.96 -14.03
C LYS A 355 -35.66 5.25 -13.77
N GLU A 356 -35.40 5.88 -12.63
CA GLU A 356 -36.14 7.03 -12.12
C GLU A 356 -35.15 8.10 -11.66
N ARG A 357 -35.55 9.38 -11.78
CA ARG A 357 -34.73 10.50 -11.30
C ARG A 357 -34.64 10.49 -9.78
N LEU A 358 -33.41 10.53 -9.27
CA LEU A 358 -33.12 10.56 -7.84
C LEU A 358 -32.93 12.01 -7.36
N ILE A 359 -33.29 12.28 -6.10
CA ILE A 359 -33.10 13.60 -5.48
C ILE A 359 -31.75 13.69 -4.75
N LYS A 360 -31.31 12.59 -4.12
CA LYS A 360 -30.06 12.49 -3.35
C LYS A 360 -29.41 11.14 -3.57
N LEU A 361 -28.08 11.09 -3.46
CA LEU A 361 -27.29 9.87 -3.65
C LEU A 361 -26.76 9.26 -2.34
N ARG A 362 -27.23 9.74 -1.17
CA ARG A 362 -26.75 9.25 0.14
C ARG A 362 -27.13 7.81 0.46
N ASN A 363 -28.29 7.35 -0.02
CA ASN A 363 -28.79 6.01 0.31
C ASN A 363 -28.48 5.02 -0.83
N LYS A 364 -27.45 4.21 -0.62
CA LYS A 364 -26.94 3.21 -1.57
C LYS A 364 -28.01 2.18 -1.97
N PHE A 365 -28.89 1.80 -1.04
CA PHE A 365 -29.96 0.82 -1.30
C PHE A 365 -31.01 1.35 -2.27
N VAL A 366 -31.36 2.63 -2.12
CA VAL A 366 -32.32 3.30 -3.02
C VAL A 366 -31.72 3.38 -4.41
N ILE A 367 -30.46 3.81 -4.55
CA ILE A 367 -29.80 3.86 -5.85
C ILE A 367 -29.77 2.47 -6.47
N ALA A 368 -29.31 1.45 -5.72
CA ALA A 368 -29.22 0.07 -6.20
C ALA A 368 -30.57 -0.48 -6.71
N ALA A 369 -31.67 -0.21 -6.00
CA ALA A 369 -33.01 -0.62 -6.41
C ALA A 369 -33.49 0.12 -7.68
N SER A 370 -33.08 1.37 -7.84
CA SER A 370 -33.40 2.21 -8.99
C SER A 370 -32.48 1.97 -10.21
N LEU A 371 -31.42 1.17 -10.11
CA LEU A 371 -30.54 0.88 -11.25
C LEU A 371 -31.27 0.14 -12.38
N LYS A 372 -30.93 0.49 -13.62
CA LYS A 372 -31.25 -0.33 -14.80
C LYS A 372 -30.52 -1.69 -14.69
N PRO A 373 -31.01 -2.75 -15.35
CA PRO A 373 -30.32 -4.05 -15.38
C PRO A 373 -28.87 -3.90 -15.85
N HIS A 374 -27.92 -4.54 -15.16
CA HIS A 374 -26.51 -4.51 -15.56
C HIS A 374 -26.27 -5.31 -16.85
N ILE A 375 -25.11 -5.13 -17.48
CA ILE A 375 -24.70 -5.93 -18.64
C ILE A 375 -24.65 -7.41 -18.20
N PRO A 376 -25.30 -8.34 -18.94
CA PRO A 376 -25.19 -9.76 -18.65
C PRO A 376 -23.72 -10.24 -18.72
N ARG A 377 -23.30 -11.03 -17.72
CA ARG A 377 -21.94 -11.58 -17.65
C ARG A 377 -21.50 -12.31 -18.93
N PRO A 378 -22.35 -13.11 -19.61
CA PRO A 378 -21.98 -13.75 -20.87
C PRO A 378 -21.62 -12.75 -21.98
N ILE A 379 -22.39 -11.67 -22.11
CA ILE A 379 -22.13 -10.60 -23.10
C ILE A 379 -20.80 -9.91 -22.78
N TRP A 380 -20.59 -9.50 -21.54
CA TRP A 380 -19.33 -8.86 -21.12
C TRP A 380 -18.10 -9.72 -21.41
N ASN A 381 -18.16 -11.00 -21.01
CA ASN A 381 -17.05 -11.93 -21.23
C ASN A 381 -16.76 -12.16 -22.72
N TYR A 382 -17.80 -12.13 -23.57
CA TYR A 382 -17.61 -12.23 -25.01
C TYR A 382 -16.94 -10.97 -25.58
N VAL A 383 -17.47 -9.79 -25.26
CA VAL A 383 -16.97 -8.51 -25.79
C VAL A 383 -15.52 -8.25 -25.39
N VAL A 384 -15.13 -8.51 -24.14
CA VAL A 384 -13.75 -8.27 -23.67
C VAL A 384 -12.72 -9.24 -24.29
N ASN A 385 -13.17 -10.35 -24.88
CA ASN A 385 -12.28 -11.35 -25.50
C ASN A 385 -12.39 -11.42 -27.03
N VAL A 386 -13.31 -10.67 -27.64
CA VAL A 386 -13.48 -10.69 -29.09
C VAL A 386 -12.41 -9.85 -29.78
N SER A 387 -11.92 -10.31 -30.93
CA SER A 387 -11.08 -9.53 -31.83
C SER A 387 -11.76 -9.46 -33.19
N PRO A 388 -11.95 -8.28 -33.81
CA PRO A 388 -11.58 -6.93 -33.34
C PRO A 388 -12.70 -6.23 -32.53
N VAL A 389 -12.47 -6.01 -31.22
CA VAL A 389 -13.45 -5.34 -30.33
C VAL A 389 -13.77 -3.90 -30.75
N LYS A 390 -12.78 -3.16 -31.26
CA LYS A 390 -12.93 -1.74 -31.57
C LYS A 390 -13.93 -1.54 -32.70
N LEU A 391 -13.76 -2.30 -33.79
CA LEU A 391 -14.70 -2.28 -34.91
C LEU A 391 -16.11 -2.71 -34.52
N LEU A 392 -16.25 -3.59 -33.53
CA LEU A 392 -17.56 -3.99 -33.00
C LEU A 392 -18.22 -2.83 -32.24
N LEU A 393 -17.49 -2.16 -31.35
CA LEU A 393 -18.02 -1.05 -30.57
C LEU A 393 -18.29 0.20 -31.42
N ASP A 394 -17.38 0.53 -32.35
CA ASP A 394 -17.57 1.59 -33.36
C ASP A 394 -18.88 1.35 -34.14
N PHE A 395 -19.12 0.12 -34.59
CA PHE A 395 -20.34 -0.23 -35.32
C PHE A 395 -21.61 -0.06 -34.47
N ILE A 396 -21.57 -0.44 -33.18
CA ILE A 396 -22.71 -0.28 -32.27
C ILE A 396 -22.96 1.22 -32.01
N ALA A 397 -21.90 2.01 -31.81
CA ALA A 397 -21.98 3.46 -31.62
C ALA A 397 -22.56 4.17 -32.85
N ASP A 398 -22.04 3.86 -34.04
CA ASP A 398 -22.53 4.40 -35.32
C ASP A 398 -24.01 4.07 -35.51
N LYS A 399 -24.39 2.80 -35.32
CA LYS A 399 -25.79 2.34 -35.40
C LYS A 399 -26.70 3.20 -34.52
N GLN A 400 -26.30 3.51 -33.28
CA GLN A 400 -27.09 4.34 -32.37
C GLN A 400 -27.21 5.79 -32.83
N ILE A 401 -26.12 6.41 -33.30
CA ILE A 401 -26.11 7.77 -33.82
C ILE A 401 -27.09 7.88 -34.99
N TYR A 402 -27.04 6.93 -35.92
CA TYR A 402 -27.92 6.94 -37.07
C TYR A 402 -29.38 6.67 -36.71
N MET A 403 -29.67 5.75 -35.78
CA MET A 403 -31.03 5.55 -35.28
C MET A 403 -31.59 6.82 -34.63
N ALA A 404 -30.75 7.60 -33.95
CA ALA A 404 -31.16 8.89 -33.39
C ALA A 404 -31.44 9.94 -34.49
N LEU A 405 -30.64 9.95 -35.57
CA LEU A 405 -30.83 10.84 -36.72
C LEU A 405 -32.10 10.50 -37.54
N ASP A 406 -32.46 9.22 -37.64
CA ASP A 406 -33.63 8.75 -38.40
C ASP A 406 -34.95 8.86 -37.64
N GLY A 407 -34.99 9.48 -36.46
CA GLY A 407 -36.22 9.69 -35.69
C GLY A 407 -36.55 8.60 -34.67
N GLY A 408 -35.56 7.78 -34.31
CA GLY A 408 -35.67 6.77 -33.25
C GLY A 408 -35.94 5.34 -33.75
N PRO A 409 -36.00 4.37 -32.83
CA PRO A 409 -36.15 2.94 -33.15
C PRO A 409 -37.46 2.60 -33.89
N ASP A 410 -38.48 3.46 -33.79
CA ASP A 410 -39.81 3.26 -34.39
C ASP A 410 -39.96 3.87 -35.80
N SER A 411 -38.89 4.44 -36.36
CA SER A 411 -38.92 5.07 -37.68
C SER A 411 -38.82 4.06 -38.83
N MET A 412 -39.77 4.10 -39.77
CA MET A 412 -39.80 3.20 -40.95
C MET A 412 -38.59 3.34 -41.89
N LEU A 413 -37.79 4.39 -41.74
CA LEU A 413 -36.57 4.63 -42.54
C LEU A 413 -35.34 3.89 -42.01
N ALA A 414 -35.31 3.50 -40.72
CA ALA A 414 -34.19 2.79 -40.10
C ALA A 414 -33.93 1.40 -40.73
N VAL A 415 -34.95 0.83 -41.39
CA VAL A 415 -34.91 -0.48 -42.04
C VAL A 415 -34.32 -0.42 -43.47
N SER A 416 -34.03 0.78 -43.99
CA SER A 416 -33.60 0.97 -45.37
C SER A 416 -32.07 0.88 -45.56
N LYS A 417 -31.60 -0.32 -45.89
CA LYS A 417 -30.43 -0.62 -46.75
C LYS A 417 -29.00 -0.15 -46.36
N LYS A 418 -28.76 0.53 -45.24
CA LYS A 418 -27.41 1.09 -44.93
C LYS A 418 -26.58 0.43 -43.82
N TYR A 419 -27.13 -0.49 -43.01
CA TYR A 419 -26.41 -1.09 -41.87
C TYR A 419 -26.05 -2.55 -42.11
N GLN A 420 -25.31 -2.84 -43.18
CA GLN A 420 -24.70 -4.17 -43.33
C GLN A 420 -23.34 -4.19 -42.63
N PRO A 421 -23.05 -5.21 -41.80
CA PRO A 421 -21.74 -5.35 -41.16
C PRO A 421 -20.65 -5.40 -42.23
N VAL A 422 -19.60 -4.60 -42.02
CA VAL A 422 -18.50 -4.40 -43.00
C VAL A 422 -17.71 -5.68 -43.25
N SER A 423 -17.75 -6.66 -42.33
CA SER A 423 -17.06 -7.95 -42.46
C SER A 423 -17.93 -9.12 -41.99
N ALA A 424 -17.71 -10.30 -42.58
CA ALA A 424 -18.35 -11.55 -42.15
C ALA A 424 -18.02 -11.91 -40.69
N GLN A 425 -16.85 -11.49 -40.21
CA GLN A 425 -16.44 -11.66 -38.81
C GLN A 425 -17.29 -10.81 -37.87
N LEU A 426 -17.54 -9.54 -38.21
CA LEU A 426 -18.40 -8.65 -37.44
C LEU A 426 -19.85 -9.16 -37.43
N GLU A 427 -20.36 -9.64 -38.57
CA GLU A 427 -21.70 -10.24 -38.66
C GLU A 427 -21.87 -11.44 -37.73
N SER A 428 -20.86 -12.33 -37.70
CA SER A 428 -20.83 -13.48 -36.79
C SER A 428 -20.83 -13.05 -35.31
N CYS A 429 -20.07 -12.00 -34.98
CA CYS A 429 -20.02 -11.46 -33.62
C CYS A 429 -21.37 -10.88 -33.18
N LEU A 430 -22.02 -10.12 -34.06
CA LEU A 430 -23.34 -9.54 -33.78
C LEU A 430 -24.40 -10.62 -33.61
N LYS A 431 -24.45 -11.62 -34.50
CA LYS A 431 -25.37 -12.77 -34.35
C LYS A 431 -25.13 -13.53 -33.05
N HIS A 432 -23.88 -13.70 -32.64
CA HIS A 432 -23.58 -14.33 -31.36
C HIS A 432 -24.09 -13.50 -30.18
N LEU A 433 -23.89 -12.18 -30.21
CA LEU A 433 -24.39 -11.26 -29.19
C LEU A 433 -25.93 -11.22 -29.14
N GLU A 434 -26.61 -11.24 -30.28
CA GLU A 434 -28.07 -11.36 -30.38
C GLU A 434 -28.56 -12.65 -29.72
N ASN A 435 -27.88 -13.79 -29.96
CA ASN A 435 -28.18 -15.05 -29.31
C ASN A 435 -27.95 -15.02 -27.78
N LEU A 436 -27.03 -14.17 -27.30
CA LEU A 436 -26.81 -13.92 -25.87
C LEU A 436 -27.82 -12.92 -25.27
N GLY A 437 -28.75 -12.39 -26.08
CA GLY A 437 -29.78 -11.45 -25.65
C GLY A 437 -29.33 -9.99 -25.63
N LEU A 438 -28.46 -9.59 -26.57
CA LEU A 438 -28.11 -8.17 -26.76
C LEU A 438 -29.36 -7.36 -27.12
N ASP A 439 -29.68 -6.37 -26.30
CA ASP A 439 -30.73 -5.39 -26.55
C ASP A 439 -30.15 -3.96 -26.63
N HIS A 440 -30.96 -2.98 -27.04
CA HIS A 440 -30.54 -1.58 -27.15
C HIS A 440 -30.03 -0.99 -25.81
N ASN A 441 -30.54 -1.47 -24.68
CA ASN A 441 -30.15 -0.99 -23.35
C ASN A 441 -28.78 -1.55 -22.93
N VAL A 442 -28.41 -2.73 -23.40
CA VAL A 442 -27.05 -3.28 -23.27
C VAL A 442 -26.10 -2.61 -24.27
N GLU A 443 -26.54 -2.35 -25.50
CA GLU A 443 -25.76 -1.61 -26.50
C GLU A 443 -25.32 -0.22 -25.96
N ASP A 444 -26.24 0.61 -25.42
CA ASP A 444 -25.89 1.93 -24.84
C ASP A 444 -24.84 1.81 -23.73
N LYS A 445 -24.92 0.77 -22.89
CA LYS A 445 -23.92 0.54 -21.84
C LYS A 445 -22.58 0.11 -22.40
N LEU A 446 -22.55 -0.73 -23.43
CA LEU A 446 -21.31 -1.15 -24.08
C LEU A 446 -20.59 0.04 -24.73
N VAL A 447 -21.33 0.95 -25.37
CA VAL A 447 -20.77 2.19 -25.94
C VAL A 447 -20.18 3.08 -24.84
N ARG A 448 -20.85 3.20 -23.68
CA ARG A 448 -20.30 3.95 -22.53
C ARG A 448 -19.00 3.34 -21.98
N PHE A 449 -18.84 2.02 -22.11
CA PHE A 449 -17.63 1.30 -21.72
C PHE A 449 -16.55 1.26 -22.82
N GLU A 450 -16.77 1.87 -23.98
CA GLU A 450 -15.90 1.72 -25.14
C GLU A 450 -14.44 2.07 -24.85
N ASP A 451 -14.19 3.27 -24.33
CA ASP A 451 -12.85 3.72 -23.96
C ASP A 451 -12.20 2.79 -22.93
N THR A 452 -12.99 2.29 -21.98
CA THR A 452 -12.50 1.39 -20.92
C THR A 452 -12.12 0.03 -21.51
N ILE A 453 -12.98 -0.57 -22.33
CA ILE A 453 -12.74 -1.88 -22.94
C ILE A 453 -11.55 -1.81 -23.91
N ILE A 454 -11.44 -0.75 -24.71
CA ILE A 454 -10.31 -0.55 -25.62
C ILE A 454 -9.00 -0.45 -24.83
N LYS A 455 -8.95 0.41 -23.81
CA LYS A 455 -7.74 0.58 -22.96
C LYS A 455 -7.41 -0.67 -22.16
N MET A 456 -8.40 -1.42 -21.68
CA MET A 456 -8.21 -2.72 -21.01
C MET A 456 -7.48 -3.71 -21.93
N ILE A 457 -7.86 -3.75 -23.21
CA ILE A 457 -7.28 -4.65 -24.20
C ILE A 457 -5.89 -4.18 -24.61
N ASP A 458 -5.69 -2.88 -24.81
CA ASP A 458 -4.38 -2.30 -25.13
C ASP A 458 -3.34 -2.54 -24.02
N PHE A 459 -3.76 -2.45 -22.75
CA PHE A 459 -2.86 -2.75 -21.61
C PHE A 459 -2.55 -4.24 -21.47
N ARG A 460 -3.50 -5.11 -21.86
CA ARG A 460 -3.34 -6.57 -21.84
C ARG A 460 -2.35 -7.06 -22.91
N THR A 461 -2.26 -6.37 -24.05
CA THR A 461 -1.25 -6.62 -25.10
C THR A 461 0.11 -6.03 -24.75
#